data_AF-A0AAW2PJ80-F1
#
_entry.id   AF-A0AAW2PJ80-F1
#
_cell.length_a   1.000
_cell.length_b   1.000
_cell.length_c   1.000
_cell.angle_alpha   90.00
_cell.angle_beta   90.00
_cell.angle_gamma   90.00
#
_symmetry.space_group_name_H-M   'P 1'
#
loop_
_entity.id
_entity.type
_entity.pdbx_description
1 polymer ?
#
loop_
_entity_poly.entity_id
_entity_poly.type
_entity_poly.pdbx_seq_one_letter_code
_entity_poly.pdbx_strand_id
1 'polypeptide(L)'
;MDGSSTSQESGAGIVIKTPQRYRLQYAIKFDFAASNNEVEYEALIPGGKLALAVGAKHLEVHSDYQLVVNQVRGDYEAKGSKMIKYLACIQTLRIKFDEFIIEQIP
;
A
#
# COMPACT_ATOMS: atom_id res chain seq x y z
N MET A 1 4.95 4.46 3.43
CA MET A 1 3.53 4.81 3.41
C MET A 1 3.22 5.17 4.83
N ASP A 2 2.72 6.38 4.99
CA ASP A 2 2.30 6.89 6.28
C ASP A 2 0.81 7.17 6.16
N GLY A 3 0.03 6.21 6.66
CA GLY A 3 -1.42 6.28 6.75
C GLY A 3 -1.86 6.86 8.08
N SER A 4 -2.68 7.91 8.05
CA SER A 4 -3.32 8.46 9.25
C SER A 4 -4.85 8.39 9.15
N SER A 5 -5.50 8.12 10.29
CA SER A 5 -6.96 8.13 10.40
C SER A 5 -7.40 8.91 11.62
N THR A 6 -8.42 9.75 11.42
CA THR A 6 -9.20 10.40 12.48
C THR A 6 -10.68 10.02 12.31
N SER A 7 -11.52 10.32 13.30
CA SER A 7 -12.96 10.00 13.26
C SER A 7 -13.73 10.67 12.11
N GLN A 8 -13.13 11.62 11.40
CA GLN A 8 -13.75 12.35 10.29
C GLN A 8 -13.00 12.24 8.96
N GLU A 9 -11.68 12.00 8.96
CA GLU A 9 -10.87 11.96 7.73
C GLU A 9 -9.75 10.93 7.82
N SER A 10 -9.53 10.19 6.73
CA SER A 10 -8.40 9.27 6.57
C SER A 10 -7.61 9.64 5.31
N GLY A 11 -6.30 9.41 5.31
CA GLY A 11 -5.47 9.65 4.13
C GLY A 11 -4.11 8.97 4.20
N ALA A 12 -3.45 8.87 3.05
CA ALA A 12 -2.15 8.21 2.94
C ALA A 12 -1.21 8.88 1.94
N GLY A 13 0.08 8.92 2.31
CA GLY A 13 1.16 9.39 1.46
C GLY A 13 1.88 8.24 0.74
N ILE A 14 2.08 8.40 -0.57
CA ILE A 14 2.78 7.45 -1.44
C ILE A 14 3.92 8.17 -2.16
N VAL A 15 5.13 7.61 -2.07
CA VAL A 15 6.31 8.15 -2.75
C VAL A 15 6.83 7.12 -3.75
N ILE A 16 6.82 7.47 -5.03
CA ILE A 16 7.38 6.65 -6.11
C ILE A 16 8.72 7.25 -6.52
N LYS A 17 9.80 6.45 -6.48
CA LYS A 17 11.13 6.84 -6.94
C LYS A 17 11.43 6.12 -8.25
N THR A 18 11.84 6.86 -9.28
CA THR A 18 12.29 6.25 -10.55
C THR A 18 13.82 6.07 -10.55
N PRO A 19 14.36 5.17 -11.38
CA PRO A 19 15.81 5.01 -11.56
C PRO A 19 16.51 6.32 -11.98
N GLN A 20 15.80 7.20 -12.69
CA GLN A 20 16.28 8.53 -13.09
C GLN A 20 16.22 9.56 -11.95
N ARG A 21 15.98 9.12 -10.70
CA ARG A 21 15.87 9.93 -9.48
C ARG A 21 14.67 10.87 -9.42
N TYR A 22 13.68 10.70 -10.28
CA TYR A 22 12.41 11.42 -10.13
C TYR A 22 11.68 10.91 -8.89
N ARG A 23 11.14 11.84 -8.10
CA ARG A 23 10.29 11.56 -6.94
C ARG A 23 8.89 12.05 -7.25
N LEU A 24 7.94 11.14 -7.32
CA LEU A 24 6.52 11.46 -7.40
C LEU A 24 5.91 11.22 -6.02
N GLN A 25 5.32 12.25 -5.43
CA GLN A 25 4.63 12.17 -4.15
C GLN A 25 3.14 12.36 -4.41
N TYR A 26 2.34 11.42 -3.90
CA TYR A 26 0.90 11.45 -3.99
C TYR A 26 0.32 11.38 -2.58
N ALA A 27 -0.63 12.26 -2.29
CA ALA A 27 -1.48 12.16 -1.12
C ALA A 27 -2.86 11.71 -1.58
N ILE A 28 -3.36 10.63 -1.00
CA ILE A 28 -4.71 10.12 -1.22
C ILE A 28 -5.52 10.48 0.02
N LYS A 29 -6.60 11.23 -0.16
CA LYS A 29 -7.61 11.46 0.88
C LYS A 29 -8.74 10.48 0.65
N PHE A 30 -9.15 9.76 1.70
CA PHE A 30 -10.29 8.87 1.66
C PHE A 30 -11.53 9.63 2.13
N ASP A 31 -12.62 9.52 1.37
CA ASP A 31 -13.94 10.10 1.73
C ASP A 31 -14.69 9.25 2.77
N PHE A 32 -14.02 8.26 3.35
CA PHE A 32 -14.56 7.33 4.34
C PHE A 32 -13.58 7.14 5.49
N ALA A 33 -14.14 6.91 6.68
CA ALA A 33 -13.36 6.49 7.84
C ALA A 33 -12.82 5.07 7.61
N ALA A 34 -11.51 4.92 7.69
CA ALA A 34 -10.84 3.62 7.66
C ALA A 34 -10.10 3.40 8.98
N SER A 35 -10.07 2.18 9.50
CA SER A 35 -9.18 1.91 10.63
C SER A 35 -7.72 2.05 10.19
N ASN A 36 -6.79 2.32 11.11
CA ASN A 36 -5.37 2.48 10.79
C ASN A 36 -4.80 1.34 9.90
N ASN A 37 -5.22 0.11 10.14
CA ASN A 37 -4.80 -1.06 9.35
C ASN A 37 -5.40 -1.07 7.93
N GLU A 38 -6.60 -0.51 7.76
CA GLU A 38 -7.27 -0.38 6.45
C GLU A 38 -6.68 0.76 5.63
N VAL A 39 -6.25 1.86 6.26
CA VAL A 39 -5.67 3.03 5.58
C VAL A 39 -4.46 2.62 4.73
N GLU A 40 -3.58 1.76 5.24
CA GLU A 40 -2.41 1.29 4.50
C GLU A 40 -2.79 0.43 3.29
N TYR A 41 -3.79 -0.43 3.41
CA TYR A 41 -4.28 -1.20 2.26
C TYR A 41 -4.94 -0.29 1.22
N GLU A 42 -5.74 0.66 1.69
CA GLU A 42 -6.41 1.66 0.86
C GLU A 42 -5.42 2.64 0.22
N ALA A 43 -4.22 2.79 0.77
CA ALA A 43 -3.11 3.50 0.15
C ALA A 43 -2.39 2.64 -0.89
N LEU A 44 -2.00 1.43 -0.48
CA LEU A 44 -1.14 0.56 -1.27
C LEU A 44 -1.77 0.14 -2.59
N ILE A 45 -3.07 -0.17 -2.57
CA ILE A 45 -3.80 -0.63 -3.77
C ILE A 45 -3.80 0.44 -4.88
N PRO A 46 -4.31 1.66 -4.66
CA PRO A 46 -4.26 2.71 -5.67
C PRO A 46 -2.82 3.15 -5.97
N GLY A 47 -1.92 3.19 -4.99
CA GLY A 47 -0.50 3.49 -5.21
C GLY A 47 0.19 2.54 -6.18
N GLY A 48 0.02 1.23 -5.98
CA GLY A 48 0.58 0.24 -6.87
C GLY A 48 -0.11 0.22 -8.24
N LYS A 49 -1.42 0.48 -8.32
CA LYS A 49 -2.10 0.67 -9.62
C LYS A 49 -1.53 1.87 -10.39
N LEU A 50 -1.27 2.98 -9.70
CA LEU A 50 -0.66 4.16 -10.30
C LEU A 50 0.76 3.88 -10.76
N ALA A 51 1.56 3.17 -9.96
CA ALA A 51 2.92 2.75 -10.33
C ALA A 51 2.91 1.93 -11.63
N LEU A 52 2.00 0.97 -11.78
CA LEU A 52 1.82 0.23 -13.04
C LEU A 52 1.41 1.15 -14.19
N ALA A 53 0.48 2.08 -13.95
CA ALA A 53 -0.02 3.00 -14.98
C ALA A 53 1.08 3.92 -15.53
N VAL A 54 2.08 4.27 -14.71
CA VAL A 54 3.26 5.04 -15.14
C VAL A 54 4.41 4.17 -15.65
N GLY A 55 4.19 2.86 -15.82
CA GLY A 55 5.15 1.93 -16.42
C GLY A 55 6.21 1.38 -15.46
N ALA A 56 6.02 1.49 -14.15
CA ALA A 56 6.95 0.91 -13.18
C ALA A 56 6.98 -0.63 -13.30
N LYS A 57 8.20 -1.18 -13.30
CA LYS A 57 8.45 -2.62 -13.31
C LYS A 57 8.80 -3.17 -11.93
N HIS A 58 9.43 -2.36 -11.10
CA HIS A 58 9.78 -2.68 -9.73
C HIS A 58 9.03 -1.76 -8.77
N LEU A 59 8.48 -2.33 -7.71
CA LEU A 59 7.79 -1.58 -6.66
C LEU A 59 8.37 -1.94 -5.30
N GLU A 60 8.89 -0.94 -4.61
CA GLU A 60 9.36 -1.03 -3.24
C GLU A 60 8.41 -0.25 -2.33
N VAL A 61 7.87 -0.93 -1.33
CA VAL A 61 6.89 -0.40 -0.39
C VAL A 61 7.50 -0.38 0.99
N HIS A 62 7.53 0.79 1.62
CA HIS A 62 7.86 0.93 3.03
C HIS A 62 6.57 1.18 3.80
N SER A 63 6.33 0.47 4.90
CA SER A 63 5.14 0.66 5.74
C SER A 63 5.49 0.52 7.21
N ASP A 64 4.91 1.38 8.04
CA ASP A 64 5.16 1.40 9.48
C ASP A 64 4.27 0.36 10.20
N TYR A 65 3.25 -0.14 9.50
CA TYR A 65 2.28 -1.11 10.03
C TYR A 65 2.74 -2.55 9.78
N GLN A 66 3.38 -3.12 10.80
CA GLN A 66 3.86 -4.51 10.81
C GLN A 66 2.80 -5.54 10.38
N LEU A 67 1.53 -5.33 10.75
CA LEU A 67 0.43 -6.21 10.36
C LEU A 67 0.29 -6.33 8.83
N VAL A 68 0.32 -5.20 8.13
CA VAL A 68 0.17 -5.14 6.67
C VAL A 68 1.37 -5.80 6.00
N VAL A 69 2.58 -5.48 6.47
CA VAL A 69 3.83 -6.06 5.97
C VAL A 69 3.78 -7.60 6.08
N ASN A 70 3.45 -8.12 7.25
CA ASN A 70 3.41 -9.55 7.51
C ASN A 70 2.28 -10.27 6.75
N GLN A 71 1.11 -9.65 6.59
CA GLN A 71 0.02 -10.23 5.79
C GLN A 71 0.38 -10.29 4.31
N VAL A 72 1.02 -9.25 3.75
CA VAL A 72 1.43 -9.22 2.34
C VAL A 72 2.57 -10.21 2.06
N ARG A 73 3.50 -10.39 3.02
CA ARG A 73 4.56 -11.41 2.96
C ARG A 73 4.02 -12.83 3.10
N GLY A 74 2.84 -13.01 3.69
CA GLY A 74 2.22 -14.31 3.95
C GLY A 74 2.56 -14.89 5.32
N ASP A 75 3.27 -14.13 6.16
CA ASP A 75 3.61 -14.54 7.52
C ASP A 75 2.36 -14.58 8.41
N TYR A 76 1.43 -13.64 8.21
CA TYR A 76 0.17 -13.54 8.94
C TYR A 76 -1.05 -13.75 8.05
N GLU A 77 -2.09 -14.36 8.62
CA GLU A 77 -3.38 -14.49 7.96
C GLU A 77 -4.20 -13.19 8.05
N ALA A 78 -4.90 -12.85 6.97
CA ALA A 78 -5.92 -11.82 6.98
C ALA A 78 -7.24 -12.38 7.55
N LYS A 79 -7.78 -11.70 8.57
CA LYS A 79 -9.06 -12.06 9.21
C LYS A 79 -10.13 -11.03 8.89
N GLY A 80 -11.34 -11.50 8.60
CA GLY A 80 -12.47 -10.67 8.21
C GLY A 80 -12.57 -10.48 6.69
N SER A 81 -13.80 -10.42 6.19
CA SER A 81 -14.10 -10.42 4.75
C SER A 81 -13.43 -9.26 3.99
N LYS A 82 -13.30 -8.09 4.62
CA LYS A 82 -12.70 -6.90 4.02
C LYS A 82 -11.17 -7.03 3.89
N MET A 83 -10.48 -7.44 4.96
CA MET A 83 -9.03 -7.67 4.95
C MET A 83 -8.62 -8.78 3.98
N ILE A 84 -9.41 -9.85 3.91
CA ILE A 84 -9.18 -10.94 2.94
C ILE A 84 -9.24 -10.41 1.50
N LYS A 85 -10.21 -9.53 1.20
CA LYS A 85 -10.33 -8.89 -0.13
C LYS A 85 -9.15 -7.96 -0.42
N TYR A 86 -8.71 -7.16 0.54
CA TYR A 86 -7.53 -6.33 0.36
C TYR A 86 -6.29 -7.15 0.07
N LEU A 87 -6.03 -8.18 0.88
CA LEU A 87 -4.88 -9.05 0.68
C LEU A 87 -4.93 -9.71 -0.70
N ALA A 88 -6.08 -10.24 -1.13
CA ALA A 88 -6.24 -10.82 -2.47
C ALA A 88 -5.96 -9.78 -3.59
N CYS A 89 -6.40 -8.54 -3.40
CA CYS A 89 -6.13 -7.45 -4.35
C CYS A 89 -4.62 -7.15 -4.44
N ILE A 90 -3.94 -7.07 -3.30
CA ILE A 90 -2.48 -6.87 -3.24
C ILE A 90 -1.73 -8.03 -3.88
N GLN A 91 -2.11 -9.28 -3.61
CA GLN A 91 -1.47 -10.44 -4.22
C GLN A 91 -1.63 -10.42 -5.76
N THR A 92 -2.80 -10.02 -6.25
CA THR A 92 -3.05 -9.84 -7.70
C THR A 92 -2.27 -8.67 -8.30
N LEU A 93 -2.03 -7.62 -7.51
CA LEU A 93 -1.25 -6.47 -7.94
C LEU A 93 0.25 -6.80 -7.99
N ARG A 94 0.73 -7.53 -6.99
CA ARG A 94 2.11 -7.96 -6.82
C ARG A 94 2.64 -8.72 -8.03
N ILE A 95 1.86 -9.66 -8.58
CA ILE A 95 2.26 -10.48 -9.74
C ILE A 95 2.40 -9.70 -11.05
N LYS A 96 2.02 -8.41 -11.08
CA LYS A 96 2.15 -7.55 -12.27
C LYS A 96 3.48 -6.80 -12.34
N PHE A 97 4.24 -6.81 -11.25
CA PHE A 97 5.59 -6.27 -11.19
C PHE A 97 6.61 -7.38 -11.42
N ASP A 98 7.73 -7.04 -12.05
CA ASP A 98 8.87 -7.96 -12.17
C ASP A 98 9.51 -8.18 -10.78
N GLU A 99 9.48 -7.14 -9.94
CA GLU A 99 9.89 -7.21 -8.54
C GLU A 99 8.95 -6.39 -7.65
N PHE A 100 8.53 -6.99 -6.53
CA PHE A 100 7.73 -6.33 -5.50
C PHE A 100 8.32 -6.62 -4.13
N ILE A 101 8.76 -5.57 -3.47
CA ILE A 101 9.37 -5.60 -2.14
C ILE A 101 8.46 -4.81 -1.20
N ILE A 102 8.21 -5.38 -0.02
CA ILE A 102 7.57 -4.67 1.09
C ILE A 102 8.44 -4.80 2.32
N GLU A 103 8.75 -3.67 2.96
CA GLU A 103 9.60 -3.57 4.14
C GLU A 103 8.91 -2.78 5.25
N GLN A 104 9.15 -3.23 6.48
CA GLN A 104 8.77 -2.49 7.66
C GLN A 104 9.83 -1.42 7.92
N ILE A 105 9.40 -0.18 8.13
CA ILE A 105 10.28 0.90 8.58
C ILE A 105 9.88 1.36 9.99
N PRO A 106 10.83 1.89 10.80
CA PRO A 106 10.58 2.34 12.17
C PRO A 106 9.79 3.64 12.26
#